data_AF-A0A4S5CPL3-F1
#
_entry.id   AF-A0A4S5CPL3-F1
#
_cell.length_a   1.000
_cell.length_b   1.000
_cell.length_c   1.000
_cell.angle_alpha   90.00
_cell.angle_beta   90.00
_cell.angle_gamma   90.00
#
_symmetry.space_group_name_H-M   'P 1'
#
loop_
_entity.id
_entity.type
_entity.pdbx_description
1 polymer ?
#
loop_
_entity_poly.entity_id
_entity_poly.type
_entity_poly.pdbx_seq_one_letter_code
_entity_poly.pdbx_strand_id
1 'polypeptide(L)'
;MEFVDVRVEFPSGLSVVDRGSYDPDEQIVFISVPMRELLVAVKEMEPPPAITASWDGFEAMLVQATSDSFDVVSVTELVPKPRSRLGARLVRASWSKDQRQQFGRFCHTLTVSSIVGVVGYVHAISEFSIWAAMNVAALVVIGVVTYVVGMDSMNGE
;
A
#
# COMPACT_ATOMS: atom_id res chain seq x y z
N MET A 1 8.40 2.25 21.45
CA MET A 1 9.21 2.85 20.37
C MET A 1 8.94 2.11 19.07
N GLU A 2 8.12 2.72 18.22
CA GLU A 2 7.76 2.20 16.89
C GLU A 2 8.31 3.13 15.80
N PHE A 3 8.66 2.59 14.65
CA PHE A 3 9.10 3.42 13.52
C PHE A 3 7.89 3.99 12.80
N VAL A 4 7.92 5.30 12.53
CA VAL A 4 6.83 6.01 11.85
C VAL A 4 7.39 6.78 10.67
N ASP A 5 6.60 6.90 9.59
CA ASP A 5 6.95 7.76 8.47
C ASP A 5 6.44 9.17 8.77
N VAL A 6 7.34 10.14 8.81
CA VAL A 6 7.04 11.55 9.07
C VAL A 6 7.07 12.31 7.75
N ARG A 7 5.96 12.97 7.42
CA ARG A 7 5.80 13.79 6.23
C ARG A 7 5.66 15.25 6.63
N VAL A 8 6.49 16.10 6.04
CA VAL A 8 6.47 17.55 6.17
C VAL A 8 6.03 18.13 4.84
N GLU A 9 4.90 18.84 4.83
CA GLU A 9 4.36 19.52 3.65
C GLU A 9 4.44 21.03 3.83
N PHE A 10 5.26 21.66 3.00
CA PHE A 10 5.51 23.09 3.01
C PHE A 10 4.47 23.84 2.15
N PRO A 11 4.12 25.09 2.51
CA PRO A 11 3.18 25.89 1.72
C PRO A 11 3.62 26.13 0.27
N SER A 12 4.92 26.06 -0.01
CA SER A 12 5.47 26.13 -1.38
C SER A 12 5.11 24.92 -2.26
N GLY A 13 4.51 23.87 -1.68
CA GLY A 13 4.20 22.60 -2.36
C GLY A 13 5.37 21.60 -2.31
N LEU A 14 6.47 21.93 -1.64
CA LEU A 14 7.54 20.99 -1.34
C LEU A 14 7.05 20.01 -0.26
N SER A 15 7.29 18.71 -0.46
CA SER A 15 7.05 17.70 0.58
C SER A 15 8.31 16.88 0.82
N VAL A 16 8.67 16.72 2.09
CA VAL A 16 9.81 15.89 2.52
C VAL A 16 9.28 14.77 3.41
N VAL A 17 9.76 13.55 3.17
CA VAL A 17 9.39 12.36 3.94
C VAL A 17 10.65 11.78 4.54
N ASP A 18 10.57 11.40 5.81
CA ASP A 18 11.66 10.77 6.56
C ASP A 18 11.11 9.79 7.60
N ARG A 19 11.99 9.01 8.22
CA ARG A 19 11.62 8.08 9.31
C ARG A 19 11.89 8.68 10.68
N GLY A 20 10.90 8.56 11.54
CA GLY A 20 10.96 8.92 12.96
C GLY A 20 10.76 7.71 13.88
N SER A 21 10.75 7.99 15.18
CA SER A 21 10.40 7.04 16.23
C SER A 21 9.26 7.61 17.08
N TYR A 22 8.21 6.82 17.28
CA TYR A 22 7.07 7.17 18.12
C TYR A 22 7.18 6.51 19.50
N ASP A 23 7.05 7.33 20.54
CA ASP A 23 6.89 6.88 21.92
C ASP A 23 5.39 6.90 22.30
N PRO A 24 4.76 5.72 22.48
CA PRO A 24 3.35 5.64 22.82
C PRO A 24 3.04 6.09 24.26
N ASP A 25 4.01 6.01 25.17
CA ASP A 25 3.80 6.37 26.57
C ASP A 25 3.76 7.90 26.74
N GLU A 26 4.60 8.60 25.97
CA GLU A 26 4.69 10.06 25.98
C GLU A 26 3.84 10.73 24.88
N GLN A 27 3.36 9.96 23.90
CA GLN A 27 2.68 10.46 22.68
C GLN A 27 3.54 11.42 21.85
N ILE A 28 4.84 11.15 21.81
CA ILE A 28 5.84 12.01 21.16
C ILE A 28 6.42 11.30 19.93
N VAL A 29 6.57 12.04 18.84
CA VAL A 29 7.33 11.63 17.65
C VAL A 29 8.68 12.32 17.62
N PHE A 30 9.74 11.51 17.62
CA PHE A 30 11.11 11.93 17.41
C PHE A 30 11.48 11.86 15.93
N ILE A 31 12.08 12.93 15.41
CA ILE A 31 12.53 13.02 14.02
C ILE A 31 14.04 12.84 13.91
N SER A 32 14.54 12.57 12.70
CA SER A 32 15.98 12.51 12.46
C SER A 32 16.66 13.87 12.61
N VAL A 33 17.97 13.84 12.88
CA VAL A 33 18.80 15.06 12.96
C VAL A 33 18.77 15.88 11.66
N PRO A 34 18.91 15.28 10.45
CA PRO A 34 18.78 16.01 9.19
C PRO A 34 17.42 16.71 9.02
N MET A 35 16.31 16.03 9.35
CA MET A 35 14.98 16.63 9.27
C MET A 35 14.84 17.83 10.22
N ARG A 36 15.42 17.73 11.42
CA ARG A 36 15.43 18.82 12.38
C ARG A 36 16.19 20.04 11.84
N GLU A 37 17.37 19.83 11.29
CA GLU A 37 18.18 20.92 10.71
C GLU A 37 17.46 21.58 9.54
N LEU A 38 16.78 20.80 8.70
CA LEU A 38 15.95 21.32 7.62
C LEU A 38 14.81 22.22 8.16
N LEU A 39 14.05 21.76 9.15
CA LEU A 39 12.95 22.54 9.72
C LEU A 39 13.44 23.85 10.37
N VAL A 40 14.60 23.81 11.04
CA VAL A 40 15.22 25.02 11.59
C VAL A 40 15.63 26.00 10.48
N ALA A 41 16.22 25.50 9.39
CA ALA A 41 16.65 26.35 8.28
C ALA A 41 15.47 27.02 7.56
N VAL A 42 14.34 26.31 7.41
CA VAL A 42 13.17 26.79 6.65
C VAL A 42 12.25 27.68 7.50
N LYS A 43 12.34 27.62 8.83
CA LYS A 43 11.49 28.40 9.76
C LYS A 43 11.48 29.91 9.50
N GLU A 44 12.61 30.48 9.05
CA GLU A 44 12.74 31.91 8.75
C GLU A 44 12.33 32.26 7.31
N MET A 45 12.15 31.26 6.44
CA MET A 45 11.90 31.44 5.00
C MET A 45 10.45 31.19 4.61
N GLU A 46 9.76 30.28 5.29
CA GLU A 46 8.40 29.90 4.97
C GLU A 46 7.49 29.85 6.20
N PRO A 47 6.16 29.99 6.02
CA PRO A 47 5.20 29.72 7.09
C PRO A 47 5.32 28.28 7.61
N PRO A 48 4.84 28.01 8.85
CA PRO A 48 4.94 26.68 9.45
C PRO A 48 4.35 25.58 8.53
N PRO A 49 5.09 24.49 8.26
CA PRO A 49 4.61 23.40 7.44
C PRO A 49 3.57 22.56 8.17
N ALA A 50 2.75 21.84 7.40
CA ALA A 50 1.93 20.77 7.96
C ALA A 50 2.78 19.52 8.16
N ILE A 51 2.71 18.92 9.34
CA ILE A 51 3.52 17.76 9.69
C ILE A 51 2.57 16.62 10.09
N THR A 52 2.73 15.48 9.44
CA THR A 52 1.99 14.25 9.76
C THR A 52 2.94 13.10 10.00
N ALA A 53 2.53 12.17 10.87
CA ALA A 53 3.21 10.89 11.06
C ALA A 53 2.25 9.76 10.72
N SER A 54 2.72 8.72 10.05
CA SER A 54 1.90 7.55 9.72
C SER A 54 2.57 6.24 10.11
N TRP A 55 1.78 5.32 10.66
CA TRP A 55 2.20 3.96 11.04
C TRP A 55 1.00 3.02 11.03
N ASP A 56 1.17 1.78 10.59
CA ASP A 56 0.19 0.69 10.71
C ASP A 56 -1.28 1.04 10.37
N GLY A 57 -1.51 1.91 9.38
CA GLY A 57 -2.85 2.34 8.98
C GLY A 57 -3.45 3.46 9.85
N PHE A 58 -2.62 4.16 10.62
CA PHE A 58 -2.94 5.37 11.36
C PHE A 58 -2.15 6.54 10.79
N GLU A 59 -2.76 7.72 10.81
CA GLU A 59 -2.12 9.00 10.51
C GLU A 59 -2.37 9.96 11.68
N ALA A 60 -1.30 10.50 12.24
CA ALA A 60 -1.33 11.53 13.25
C ALA A 60 -0.97 12.88 12.67
N MET A 61 -1.74 13.91 13.05
CA MET A 61 -1.29 15.29 12.88
C MET A 61 -0.35 15.65 14.03
N LEU A 62 0.79 16.20 13.68
CA LEU A 62 1.86 16.56 14.61
C LEU A 62 1.91 18.07 14.83
N VAL A 63 2.13 18.50 16.07
CA VAL A 63 2.43 19.90 16.41
C VAL A 63 3.76 19.96 17.12
N GLN A 64 4.54 21.00 16.82
CA GLN A 64 5.89 21.15 17.36
C GLN A 64 5.84 21.33 18.89
N ALA A 65 6.41 20.37 19.62
CA ALA A 65 6.53 20.41 21.08
C ALA A 65 7.85 21.09 21.47
N THR A 66 8.95 20.62 20.88
CA THR A 66 10.30 21.17 21.03
C THR A 66 10.98 21.29 19.67
N SER A 67 12.26 21.71 19.66
CA SER A 67 13.06 21.75 18.43
C SER A 67 13.27 20.38 17.79
N ASP A 68 13.15 19.30 18.54
CA ASP A 68 13.51 17.93 18.13
C ASP A 68 12.37 16.91 18.27
N SER A 69 11.24 17.31 18.86
CA SER A 69 10.09 16.44 19.04
C SER A 69 8.77 17.10 18.69
N PHE A 70 7.81 16.26 18.31
CA PHE A 70 6.45 16.68 17.98
C PHE A 70 5.45 15.92 18.83
N ASP A 71 4.47 16.65 19.36
CA ASP A 71 3.33 16.07 20.05
C ASP A 71 2.29 15.59 19.03
N VAL A 72 1.71 14.42 19.31
CA VAL A 72 0.59 13.87 18.55
C VAL A 72 -0.70 14.57 18.97
N VAL A 73 -1.28 15.39 18.08
CA VAL A 73 -2.49 16.16 18.39
C VAL A 73 -3.76 15.36 18.11
N SER A 74 -3.75 14.58 17.04
CA SER A 74 -4.91 13.77 16.67
C SER A 74 -4.48 12.59 15.85
N VAL A 75 -4.87 11.38 16.26
CA VAL A 75 -4.69 10.15 15.51
C VAL A 75 -5.97 9.86 14.75
N THR A 76 -5.87 9.79 13.43
CA THR A 76 -6.95 9.37 12.55
C THR A 76 -6.61 7.97 12.03
N GLU A 77 -7.55 7.04 12.16
CA GLU A 77 -7.43 5.74 11.48
C GLU A 77 -7.55 6.01 9.98
N LEU A 78 -6.47 5.75 9.22
CA LEU A 78 -6.51 5.79 7.77
C LEU A 78 -7.43 4.65 7.35
N VAL A 79 -8.69 4.95 7.08
CA VAL A 79 -9.60 3.99 6.44
C VAL A 79 -8.87 3.48 5.20
N PRO A 80 -8.41 2.21 5.18
CA PRO A 80 -7.56 1.74 4.11
C PRO A 80 -8.37 1.90 2.83
N LYS A 81 -7.89 2.77 1.94
CA LYS A 81 -8.52 3.03 0.65
C LYS A 81 -8.85 1.66 0.05
N PRO A 82 -10.11 1.35 -0.26
CA PRO A 82 -10.50 -0.02 -0.53
C PRO A 82 -9.75 -0.51 -1.77
N ARG A 83 -8.67 -1.26 -1.52
CA ARG A 83 -8.00 -2.10 -2.52
C ARG A 83 -9.07 -2.99 -3.10
N SER A 84 -9.03 -3.17 -4.42
CA SER A 84 -10.04 -3.84 -5.24
C SER A 84 -10.92 -4.82 -4.44
N ARG A 85 -12.24 -4.57 -4.39
CA ARG A 85 -13.22 -5.35 -3.60
C ARG A 85 -13.13 -6.87 -3.85
N LEU A 86 -12.59 -7.29 -5.00
CA LEU A 86 -12.36 -8.68 -5.35
C LEU A 86 -11.23 -9.33 -4.55
N GLY A 87 -10.12 -8.63 -4.30
CA GLY A 87 -8.97 -9.15 -3.53
C GLY A 87 -9.16 -9.05 -2.03
N ALA A 88 -9.87 -8.02 -1.56
CA ALA A 88 -10.09 -7.76 -0.13
C ALA A 88 -11.00 -8.80 0.55
N ARG A 89 -11.92 -9.42 -0.19
CA ARG A 89 -12.94 -10.34 0.37
C ARG A 89 -12.43 -11.76 0.63
N LEU A 90 -11.36 -12.20 -0.03
CA LEU A 90 -10.96 -13.59 0.05
C LEU A 90 -10.13 -13.86 1.32
N VAL A 91 -8.94 -13.30 1.49
CA VAL A 91 -8.17 -13.47 2.76
C VAL A 91 -7.00 -12.47 2.80
N ARG A 92 -7.18 -11.21 3.24
CA ARG A 92 -6.04 -10.25 3.23
C ARG A 92 -5.76 -9.47 4.50
N ALA A 93 -6.72 -9.31 5.41
CA ALA A 93 -6.48 -8.51 6.62
C ALA A 93 -5.49 -9.17 7.61
N SER A 94 -5.30 -10.50 7.55
CA SER A 94 -4.49 -11.25 8.52
C SER A 94 -3.21 -11.88 7.96
N TRP A 95 -2.88 -11.64 6.69
CA TRP A 95 -1.74 -12.30 6.03
C TRP A 95 -0.46 -11.48 6.12
N SER A 96 0.64 -12.16 6.47
CA SER A 96 1.98 -11.58 6.46
C SER A 96 2.42 -11.23 5.05
N LYS A 97 3.40 -10.32 4.92
CA LYS A 97 3.97 -9.91 3.62
C LYS A 97 4.41 -11.11 2.78
N ASP A 98 5.06 -12.10 3.39
CA ASP A 98 5.52 -13.30 2.69
C ASP A 98 4.34 -14.17 2.19
N GLN A 99 3.29 -14.36 3.01
CA GLN A 99 2.08 -15.08 2.59
C GLN A 99 1.39 -14.40 1.42
N ARG A 100 1.28 -13.07 1.44
CA ARG A 100 0.72 -12.29 0.33
C ARG A 100 1.55 -12.43 -0.95
N GLN A 101 2.88 -12.47 -0.84
CA GLN A 101 3.77 -12.67 -1.99
C GLN A 101 3.67 -14.09 -2.57
N GLN A 102 3.64 -15.11 -1.71
CA GLN A 102 3.46 -16.50 -2.15
C GLN A 102 2.12 -16.70 -2.86
N PHE A 103 1.04 -16.16 -2.30
CA PHE A 103 -0.27 -16.19 -2.93
C PHE A 103 -0.31 -15.43 -4.27
N GLY A 104 0.37 -14.29 -4.34
CA GLY A 104 0.51 -13.53 -5.58
C GLY A 104 1.19 -14.34 -6.69
N ARG A 105 2.29 -15.02 -6.36
CA ARG A 105 2.99 -15.91 -7.30
C ARG A 105 2.11 -17.07 -7.75
N PHE A 106 1.39 -17.70 -6.82
CA PHE A 106 0.42 -18.75 -7.14
C PHE A 106 -0.65 -18.26 -8.12
N CYS A 107 -1.21 -17.07 -7.88
CA CYS A 107 -2.19 -16.45 -8.78
C CYS A 107 -1.60 -16.20 -10.19
N HIS A 108 -0.35 -15.75 -10.27
CA HIS A 108 0.32 -15.58 -11.57
C HIS A 108 0.56 -16.92 -12.28
N THR A 109 0.85 -18.01 -11.55
CA THR A 109 0.91 -19.35 -12.13
C THR A 109 -0.44 -19.74 -12.74
N LEU A 110 -1.56 -19.50 -12.04
CA LEU A 110 -2.89 -19.76 -12.59
C LEU A 110 -3.21 -18.91 -13.82
N THR A 111 -2.75 -17.65 -13.88
CA THR A 111 -2.86 -16.83 -15.09
C THR A 111 -2.13 -17.47 -16.27
N VAL A 112 -0.89 -17.92 -16.08
CA VAL A 112 -0.12 -18.59 -17.13
C VAL A 112 -0.79 -19.90 -17.54
N SER A 113 -1.26 -20.71 -16.58
CA SER A 113 -2.00 -21.94 -16.85
C SER A 113 -3.28 -21.67 -17.65
N SER A 114 -3.98 -20.57 -17.37
CA SER A 114 -5.19 -20.20 -18.11
C SER A 114 -4.89 -19.83 -19.57
N ILE A 115 -3.78 -19.12 -19.83
CA ILE A 115 -3.33 -18.79 -21.18
C ILE A 115 -2.98 -20.06 -21.97
N VAL A 116 -2.17 -20.94 -21.38
CA VAL A 116 -1.83 -22.24 -22.00
C VAL A 116 -3.08 -23.07 -22.23
N GLY A 117 -4.02 -23.06 -21.27
CA GLY A 117 -5.31 -23.73 -21.37
C GLY A 117 -6.14 -23.25 -22.55
N VAL A 118 -6.22 -21.93 -22.80
CA VAL A 118 -6.93 -21.37 -23.96
C VAL A 118 -6.30 -21.87 -25.26
N VAL A 119 -4.98 -21.76 -25.40
CA VAL A 119 -4.27 -22.18 -26.62
C VAL A 119 -4.48 -23.67 -26.88
N GLY A 120 -4.34 -24.50 -25.85
CA GLY A 120 -4.53 -25.94 -25.94
C GLY A 120 -5.97 -26.32 -26.27
N TYR A 121 -6.95 -25.67 -25.62
CA TYR A 121 -8.37 -25.94 -25.85
C TYR A 121 -8.79 -25.56 -27.27
N VAL A 122 -8.37 -24.39 -27.76
CA VAL A 122 -8.66 -23.94 -29.13
C VAL A 122 -8.03 -24.85 -30.18
N HIS A 123 -6.84 -25.40 -29.93
CA HIS A 123 -6.23 -26.37 -30.85
C HIS A 123 -6.87 -27.75 -30.80
N ALA A 124 -7.49 -28.13 -29.68
CA ALA A 124 -8.09 -29.44 -29.50
C ALA A 124 -9.53 -29.53 -30.05
N ILE A 125 -10.21 -28.41 -30.28
CA ILE A 125 -11.58 -28.41 -30.81
C ILE A 125 -11.61 -28.72 -32.31
N SER A 126 -12.38 -29.73 -32.70
CA SER A 126 -12.62 -30.07 -34.12
C SER A 126 -13.84 -29.34 -34.71
N GLU A 127 -14.77 -28.92 -33.85
CA GLU A 127 -15.99 -28.19 -34.23
C GLU A 127 -16.23 -27.02 -33.27
N PHE A 128 -16.61 -25.87 -33.81
CA PHE A 128 -16.91 -24.68 -33.02
C PHE A 128 -18.35 -24.72 -32.51
N SER A 129 -18.51 -24.80 -31.20
CA SER A 129 -19.82 -24.79 -30.52
C SER A 129 -19.92 -23.64 -29.52
N ILE A 130 -21.14 -23.29 -29.12
CA ILE A 130 -21.40 -22.28 -28.08
C ILE A 130 -20.73 -22.69 -26.75
N TRP A 131 -20.72 -23.99 -26.44
CA TRP A 131 -20.02 -24.52 -25.27
C TRP A 131 -18.51 -24.32 -25.32
N ALA A 132 -17.91 -24.51 -26.50
CA ALA A 132 -16.49 -24.21 -26.70
C ALA A 132 -16.18 -22.73 -26.48
N ALA A 133 -17.03 -21.83 -27.00
CA ALA A 133 -16.90 -20.39 -26.77
C ALA A 133 -17.01 -20.02 -25.28
N MET A 134 -17.95 -20.64 -24.54
CA MET A 134 -18.09 -20.43 -23.10
C MET A 134 -16.86 -20.90 -22.31
N ASN A 135 -16.28 -22.05 -22.65
CA ASN A 135 -15.07 -22.55 -21.99
C ASN A 135 -13.86 -21.66 -22.22
N VAL A 136 -13.68 -21.17 -23.46
CA VAL A 136 -12.64 -20.18 -23.78
C VAL A 136 -12.86 -18.91 -22.97
N ALA A 137 -14.08 -18.39 -22.93
CA ALA A 137 -14.42 -17.19 -22.16
C ALA A 137 -14.15 -17.38 -20.65
N ALA A 138 -14.48 -18.55 -20.09
CA ALA A 138 -14.21 -18.87 -18.69
C ALA A 138 -12.71 -18.85 -18.39
N LEU A 139 -11.87 -19.46 -19.24
CA LEU A 139 -10.42 -19.45 -19.07
C LEU A 139 -9.84 -18.03 -19.16
N VAL A 140 -10.34 -17.20 -20.07
CA VAL A 140 -9.94 -15.78 -20.16
C VAL A 140 -10.31 -15.03 -18.87
N VAL A 141 -11.55 -15.19 -18.39
CA VAL A 141 -12.00 -14.54 -17.15
C VAL A 141 -11.15 -14.98 -15.96
N ILE A 142 -10.89 -16.28 -15.82
CA ILE A 142 -10.02 -16.80 -14.75
C ILE A 142 -8.64 -16.16 -14.84
N GLY A 143 -8.03 -16.14 -16.03
CA GLY A 143 -6.70 -15.56 -16.24
C GLY A 143 -6.62 -14.07 -15.86
N VAL A 144 -7.62 -13.28 -16.24
CA VAL A 144 -7.70 -11.85 -15.88
C VAL A 144 -7.89 -11.66 -14.39
N VAL A 145 -8.83 -12.40 -13.78
CA VAL A 145 -9.11 -12.30 -12.35
C VAL A 145 -7.88 -12.68 -11.53
N THR A 146 -7.22 -13.81 -11.83
CA THR A 146 -6.02 -14.22 -11.10
C THR A 146 -4.86 -13.28 -11.34
N TYR A 147 -4.76 -12.64 -12.51
CA TYR A 147 -3.73 -11.63 -12.76
C TYR A 147 -3.91 -10.40 -11.87
N VAL A 148 -5.12 -9.83 -11.86
CA VAL A 148 -5.43 -8.64 -11.04
C VAL A 148 -5.30 -8.95 -9.56
N VAL A 149 -5.79 -10.11 -9.11
CA VAL A 149 -5.68 -10.55 -7.72
C VAL A 149 -4.21 -10.79 -7.34
N GLY A 150 -3.41 -11.40 -8.21
CA GLY A 150 -1.99 -11.64 -7.97
C GLY A 150 -1.21 -10.33 -7.80
N MET A 151 -1.41 -9.40 -8.73
CA MET A 151 -0.80 -8.06 -8.70
C MET A 151 -1.18 -7.30 -7.42
N ASP A 152 -2.46 -7.27 -7.07
CA ASP A 152 -2.95 -6.57 -5.88
C ASP A 152 -2.49 -7.24 -4.57
N SER A 153 -2.20 -8.55 -4.60
CA SER A 153 -1.63 -9.27 -3.44
C SER A 153 -0.18 -8.88 -3.19
N MET A 154 0.59 -8.62 -4.25
CA MET A 154 2.02 -8.32 -4.16
C MET A 154 2.30 -6.83 -3.92
N ASN A 155 1.33 -5.96 -4.14
CA ASN A 155 1.45 -4.51 -3.94
C ASN A 155 1.12 -4.09 -2.51
N GLY A 156 2.14 -3.73 -1.73
CA GLY A 156 2.05 -3.12 -0.40
C GLY A 156 3.06 -3.68 0.59
N GLU A 157 3.70 -2.80 1.36
CA GLU A 157 4.47 -3.19 2.56
C GLU A 157 3.53 -3.79 3.62
#